data_AF-D6TRV8-F1
#
_entry.id   AF-D6TRV8-F1
#
_cell.length_a   1.000
_cell.length_b   1.000
_cell.length_c   1.000
_cell.angle_alpha   90.00
_cell.angle_beta   90.00
_cell.angle_gamma   90.00
#
_symmetry.space_group_name_H-M   'P 1'
#
loop_
_entity.id
_entity.type
_entity.pdbx_description
1 polymer ?
#
loop_
_entity_poly.entity_id
_entity_poly.type
_entity_poly.pdbx_seq_one_letter_code
_entity_poly.pdbx_strand_id
1 'polypeptide(L)' 'MNSIAANSSLITENVTLPKGASIFSRKVARSGHISYEGRPYFISKALAGRYIRLVVIEDRLIVDESIPLHKEYELS' A
#
# COMPACT_ATOMS: atom_id res chain seq x y z
N MET A 1 29.05 10.96 -15.12
CA MET A 1 29.11 10.09 -13.93
C MET A 1 27.83 10.30 -13.15
N ASN A 2 26.97 9.28 -13.12
CA ASN A 2 25.60 9.35 -12.62
C ASN A 2 25.59 9.32 -11.09
N SER A 3 24.95 10.29 -10.45
CA SER A 3 24.56 10.18 -9.04
C SER A 3 23.05 10.01 -9.00
N ILE A 4 22.61 8.76 -8.85
CA ILE A 4 21.21 8.39 -8.67
C ILE A 4 20.86 8.75 -7.22
N ALA A 5 20.12 9.84 -7.03
CA ALA A 5 19.55 10.18 -5.74
C ALA A 5 18.43 9.19 -5.43
N ALA A 6 18.71 8.26 -4.50
CA ALA A 6 17.70 7.42 -3.89
C ALA A 6 16.79 8.31 -3.03
N ASN A 7 15.63 8.71 -3.57
CA ASN A 7 14.59 9.37 -2.81
C ASN A 7 13.88 8.34 -1.93
N SER A 8 14.54 8.01 -0.81
CA SER A 8 13.99 7.29 0.32
C SER A 8 13.25 8.27 1.22
N SER A 9 11.92 8.24 1.20
CA SER A 9 11.11 8.78 2.30
C SER A 9 9.73 8.10 2.33
N LEU A 10 9.72 6.86 2.83
CA LEU A 10 8.52 6.23 3.37
C LEU A 10 8.68 6.21 4.89
N ILE A 11 8.22 7.26 5.58
CA ILE A 11 8.08 7.22 7.03
C ILE A 11 6.69 7.76 7.40
N THR A 12 5.92 6.85 7.97
CA THR A 12 4.58 7.00 8.47
C THR A 12 4.59 7.84 9.74
N GLU A 13 4.44 9.17 9.63
CA GLU A 13 3.65 10.08 10.48
C GLU A 13 3.54 11.40 9.67
N ASN A 14 2.36 11.71 9.11
CA ASN A 14 2.15 12.72 8.03
C ASN A 14 2.72 12.34 6.66
N VAL A 15 2.27 11.21 6.09
CA VAL A 15 2.53 10.88 4.68
C VAL A 15 1.89 11.95 3.81
N THR A 16 2.70 12.91 3.36
CA THR A 16 2.32 13.81 2.28
C THR A 16 2.25 12.95 1.02
N LEU A 17 1.07 12.42 0.74
CA LEU A 17 0.85 11.66 -0.47
C LEU A 17 1.13 12.59 -1.66
N PRO A 18 1.90 12.13 -2.66
CA PRO A 18 2.14 12.97 -3.80
C PRO A 18 0.81 13.21 -4.53
N LYS A 19 0.67 14.40 -5.13
CA LYS A 19 -0.57 14.84 -5.76
C LYS A 19 -1.01 13.83 -6.82
N GLY A 20 -2.26 13.39 -6.77
CA GLY A 20 -2.80 12.38 -7.68
C GLY A 20 -2.66 10.94 -7.21
N ALA A 21 -2.06 10.69 -6.04
CA ALA A 21 -2.05 9.36 -5.45
C ALA A 21 -3.45 8.93 -4.98
N SER A 22 -3.83 7.70 -5.31
CA SER A 22 -5.04 7.03 -4.82
C SER A 22 -4.66 5.94 -3.82
N ILE A 23 -5.32 5.90 -2.65
CA ILE A 23 -5.09 4.86 -1.65
C ILE A 23 -6.24 3.87 -1.63
N PHE A 24 -5.91 2.58 -1.63
CA PHE A 24 -6.86 1.49 -1.46
C PHE A 24 -6.42 0.57 -0.34
N SER A 25 -7.39 -0.02 0.35
CA SER A 25 -7.14 -1.21 1.18
C SER A 25 -7.60 -2.45 0.41
N ARG A 26 -6.76 -3.49 0.41
CA ARG A 26 -7.08 -4.78 -0.20
C ARG A 26 -6.65 -5.92 0.72
N LYS A 27 -7.45 -6.97 0.77
CA LYS A 27 -7.12 -8.20 1.47
C LYS A 27 -6.30 -9.09 0.55
N VAL A 28 -5.19 -9.62 1.05
CA VAL A 28 -4.38 -10.59 0.33
C VAL A 28 -5.10 -11.94 0.32
N ALA A 29 -5.31 -12.51 -0.87
CA ALA A 29 -5.91 -13.82 -1.04
C ALA A 29 -5.01 -14.92 -0.44
N ARG A 30 -5.57 -16.11 -0.20
CA ARG A 30 -4.79 -17.29 0.26
C ARG A 30 -3.63 -17.66 -0.68
N SER A 31 -3.76 -17.33 -1.96
CA SER A 31 -2.71 -17.51 -2.96
C SER A 31 -1.57 -16.49 -2.86
N GLY A 32 -1.65 -15.50 -1.98
CA GLY A 32 -0.70 -14.40 -1.85
C GLY A 32 -0.93 -13.24 -2.82
N HIS A 33 -2.05 -13.23 -3.55
CA HIS A 33 -2.34 -12.23 -4.57
C HIS A 33 -3.33 -11.16 -4.08
N ILE A 34 -3.27 -9.99 -4.71
CA ILE A 34 -4.33 -8.96 -4.67
C ILE A 34 -4.82 -8.69 -6.10
N SER A 35 -6.02 -8.11 -6.22
CA SER A 35 -6.56 -7.65 -7.50
C SER A 35 -6.61 -6.13 -7.54
N TYR A 36 -6.13 -5.56 -8.65
CA TYR A 36 -6.23 -4.14 -8.97
C TYR A 36 -6.62 -4.00 -10.44
N GLU A 37 -7.67 -3.22 -10.73
CA GLU A 37 -8.21 -3.04 -12.10
C GLU A 37 -8.44 -4.36 -12.87
N GLY A 38 -8.97 -5.37 -12.17
CA GLY A 38 -9.24 -6.68 -12.75
C GLY A 38 -7.99 -7.55 -12.98
N ARG A 39 -6.79 -7.06 -12.70
CA ARG A 39 -5.52 -7.79 -12.86
C ARG A 39 -5.00 -8.33 -11.52
N PRO A 40 -4.53 -9.58 -11.46
CA PRO A 40 -3.92 -10.13 -10.25
C PRO A 40 -2.45 -9.73 -10.13
N TYR A 41 -2.02 -9.39 -8.92
CA TYR A 41 -0.62 -9.12 -8.57
C TYR A 41 -0.22 -10.00 -7.40
N PHE A 42 0.90 -10.72 -7.52
CA PHE A 42 1.46 -11.51 -6.43
C PHE A 42 2.19 -10.59 -5.45
N ILE A 43 1.84 -10.69 -4.17
CA ILE A 43 2.48 -9.95 -3.08
C ILE A 43 3.36 -10.90 -2.27
N SER A 44 2.72 -11.76 -1.47
CA SER A 44 3.39 -12.78 -0.66
C SER A 44 2.34 -13.70 -0.03
N LYS A 45 2.63 -15.00 0.04
CA LYS A 45 1.79 -15.95 0.78
C LYS A 45 1.80 -15.70 2.29
N ALA A 46 2.88 -15.10 2.82
CA ALA A 46 2.98 -14.79 4.25
C ALA A 46 1.98 -13.72 4.71
N LEU A 47 1.47 -12.91 3.79
CA LEU A 47 0.47 -11.88 4.06
C LEU A 47 -0.97 -12.36 3.83
N ALA A 48 -1.18 -13.62 3.46
CA ALA A 48 -2.50 -14.17 3.20
C ALA A 48 -3.48 -13.85 4.34
N GLY A 49 -4.65 -13.30 3.99
CA GLY A 49 -5.69 -12.92 4.95
C GLY A 49 -5.48 -11.55 5.61
N ARG A 50 -4.33 -10.91 5.46
CA ARG A 50 -4.09 -9.54 5.95
C ARG A 50 -4.63 -8.52 4.95
N TYR A 51 -5.12 -7.41 5.47
CA TYR A 51 -5.31 -6.21 4.64
C TYR A 51 -3.95 -5.55 4.45
N ILE A 52 -3.73 -4.94 3.30
CA ILE A 52 -2.55 -4.12 3.01
C ILE A 52 -3.01 -2.82 2.39
N ARG A 53 -2.17 -1.80 2.46
CA ARG A 53 -2.38 -0.53 1.79
C ARG A 53 -1.77 -0.61 0.39
N LEU A 54 -2.53 -0.17 -0.59
CA LEU A 54 -2.07 0.03 -1.96
C LEU A 54 -2.09 1.53 -2.24
N VAL A 55 -0.97 2.05 -2.73
CA VAL A 55 -0.87 3.42 -3.22
C VAL A 55 -0.67 3.37 -4.72
N VAL A 56 -1.59 3.96 -5.47
CA VAL A 56 -1.51 4.08 -6.92
C VAL A 56 -1.17 5.52 -7.23
N ILE A 57 -0.06 5.73 -7.94
CA ILE A 57 0.32 7.05 -8.41
C ILE A 57 0.93 6.94 -9.79
N GLU A 58 0.47 7.82 -10.69
CA GLU A 58 0.78 7.74 -12.12
C GLU A 58 0.45 6.31 -12.59
N ASP A 59 1.43 5.56 -13.08
CA ASP A 59 1.27 4.17 -13.55
C ASP A 59 1.94 3.15 -12.61
N ARG A 60 2.08 3.48 -11.32
CA ARG A 60 2.77 2.65 -10.34
C ARG A 60 1.83 2.21 -9.24
N LEU A 61 1.77 0.89 -9.04
CA LEU A 61 1.11 0.25 -7.90
C LEU A 61 2.15 -0.06 -6.82
N ILE A 62 2.11 0.71 -5.72
CA ILE A 62 3.01 0.55 -4.58
C ILE A 62 2.27 -0.22 -3.49
N VAL A 63 2.91 -1.26 -2.97
CA VAL A 63 2.39 -2.08 -1.90
C VAL A 63 3.02 -1.63 -0.59
N ASP A 64 2.20 -1.12 0.31
CA ASP A 64 2.58 -0.71 1.65
C ASP A 64 1.96 -1.72 2.64
N GLU A 65 2.82 -2.54 3.24
CA GLU A 65 2.39 -3.55 4.23
C GLU A 65 1.96 -2.92 5.55
N SER A 66 2.18 -1.61 5.75
CA SER A 66 1.63 -0.90 6.90
C SER A 66 0.12 -0.70 6.71
N ILE A 67 -0.65 -1.34 7.59
CA ILE A 67 -2.02 -0.90 7.86
C ILE A 67 -1.90 0.05 9.04
N PRO A 68 -1.96 1.38 8.85
CA PRO A 68 -2.14 2.25 10.00
C PRO A 68 -3.53 1.97 10.55
N LEU A 69 -3.56 1.16 11.60
CA LEU A 69 -4.77 0.85 12.34
C LEU A 69 -5.02 2.02 13.29
N HIS A 70 -5.51 3.14 12.75
CA HIS A 70 -6.08 4.19 13.59
C HIS A 70 -7.59 4.12 13.41
N LYS A 71 -8.24 3.37 14.30
CA LYS A 71 -9.69 3.26 14.35
C LYS A 71 -10.14 3.46 15.77
N GLU A 72 -10.54 4.69 16.05
CA GLU A 72 -11.12 5.07 17.33
C GLU A 72 -12.65 4.98 17.20
N TYR A 73 -13.28 4.32 18.15
CA TYR A 73 -14.73 4.26 18.27
C TYR A 73 -15.10 4.92 19.58
N GLU A 74 -15.99 5.91 19.52
CA GLU A 74 -16.61 6.46 20.71
C GLU A 74 -17.71 5.50 21.16
N LEU A 75 -17.46 4.84 22.30
CA LEU A 75 -18.43 3.95 22.94
C LEU A 75 -19.25 4.79 23.91
N SER A 76 -20.23 5.52 23.37
CA SER A 76 -21.27 6.18 24.17
C SER A 76 -21.95 5.20 25.11
#